data_AF-A0A956IWU9-F1
#
_entry.id   AF-A0A956IWU9-F1
#
_cell.length_a   1.000
_cell.length_b   1.000
_cell.length_c   1.000
_cell.angle_alpha   90.00
_cell.angle_beta   90.00
_cell.angle_gamma   90.00
#
_symmetry.space_group_name_H-M   'P 1'
#
loop_
_entity.id
_entity.type
_entity.pdbx_description
1 polymer ?
#
loop_
_entity_poly.entity_id
_entity_poly.type
_entity_poly.pdbx_seq_one_letter_code
_entity_poly.pdbx_strand_id
1 'polypeptide(L)'
;MKTTTRRIPGSRSLSAILGLSLAIALACDPDGGPEGALVPRDGPGSGGPWQNTNVIDTAEVDAIDTQGLALDGVTLQNVIVMLSGGPATIDPGSLAVVDGTVRATVGGASVSGKGFTGSVWIFDASGTPLTATLTTVETSDDAGLWDPITPDELLKLDPDRLVYTFTYDIGSGPLATCAEDSAAGARAVLYGDLTVNTLSGDITSRPNTIYFGCISGAVGKAALHGYAPDSPSEPSVSLDMFETAVRAVRADYCGDGTSYTNVGNRLTYKDREGINTHTEASYTTEALWNEGGGARCVNRRRDTGATLLAPLACAGGSVPLCGTEANVSSRWTSGTGELWTKIPPL
;
A
#
# COMPACT_ATOMS: atom_id res chain seq x y z
N MET A 1 43.19 46.67 -40.58
CA MET A 1 43.50 47.60 -41.69
C MET A 1 42.59 47.23 -42.85
N LYS A 2 41.96 48.25 -43.47
CA LYS A 2 40.91 48.24 -44.53
C LYS A 2 41.05 47.07 -45.53
N THR A 3 39.98 46.47 -46.06
CA THR A 3 39.25 46.92 -47.27
C THR A 3 38.02 45.98 -47.44
N THR A 4 36.76 46.44 -47.36
CA THR A 4 35.86 46.87 -48.46
C THR A 4 35.68 45.76 -49.54
N THR A 5 34.47 45.29 -49.89
CA THR A 5 33.60 45.78 -51.01
C THR A 5 32.40 44.79 -51.13
N ARG A 6 31.11 45.11 -50.96
CA ARG A 6 30.09 45.88 -51.73
C ARG A 6 29.18 45.00 -52.65
N ARG A 7 27.85 45.09 -52.39
CA ARG A 7 26.64 45.09 -53.27
C ARG A 7 26.23 43.89 -54.18
N ILE A 8 25.08 43.27 -53.83
CA ILE A 8 23.76 43.09 -54.53
C ILE A 8 23.61 43.67 -55.97
N PRO A 9 22.67 43.27 -56.91
CA PRO A 9 21.74 42.11 -57.08
C PRO A 9 21.79 41.41 -58.48
N GLY A 10 21.03 40.33 -58.68
CA GLY A 10 20.59 39.86 -60.02
C GLY A 10 19.87 38.51 -59.93
N SER A 11 18.55 38.48 -59.99
CA SER A 11 17.71 38.28 -61.20
C SER A 11 17.34 36.81 -61.45
N ARG A 12 16.05 36.55 -61.17
CA ARG A 12 15.13 35.54 -61.69
C ARG A 12 15.66 34.59 -62.79
N SER A 13 15.47 33.30 -62.55
CA SER A 13 15.02 32.35 -63.57
C SER A 13 14.08 31.32 -62.94
N LEU A 14 12.83 31.34 -63.39
CA LEU A 14 11.89 30.24 -63.21
C LEU A 14 12.40 29.06 -64.03
N SER A 15 12.51 27.89 -63.42
CA SER A 15 12.48 26.62 -64.15
C SER A 15 11.57 25.68 -63.37
N ALA A 16 10.44 25.38 -64.00
CA ALA A 16 9.53 24.33 -63.59
C ALA A 16 10.23 22.99 -63.76
N ILE A 17 10.35 22.22 -62.68
CA ILE A 17 10.64 20.80 -62.74
C ILE A 17 9.46 20.06 -62.11
N LEU A 18 8.85 19.24 -62.97
CA LEU A 18 7.82 18.26 -62.72
C LEU A 18 8.32 17.21 -61.72
N GLY A 19 7.47 16.87 -60.76
CA GLY A 19 7.23 15.48 -60.34
C GLY A 19 8.34 14.75 -59.57
N LEU A 20 8.24 14.78 -58.24
CA LEU A 20 8.16 13.53 -57.47
C LEU A 20 7.49 13.84 -56.12
N SER A 21 6.20 13.57 -56.04
CA SER A 21 5.48 13.58 -54.77
C SER A 21 6.00 12.40 -53.95
N LEU A 22 6.97 12.67 -53.08
CA LEU A 22 7.32 11.75 -52.00
C LEU A 22 6.15 11.77 -51.02
N ALA A 23 5.23 10.83 -51.17
CA ALA A 23 4.28 10.51 -50.13
C ALA A 23 5.10 10.01 -48.95
N ILE A 24 5.41 10.91 -48.01
CA ILE A 24 5.74 10.52 -46.65
C ILE A 24 4.46 9.89 -46.14
N ALA A 25 4.39 8.56 -46.22
CA ALA A 25 3.51 7.80 -45.38
C ALA A 25 3.95 8.10 -43.95
N LEU A 26 3.31 9.12 -43.35
CA LEU A 26 3.03 9.07 -41.93
C LEU A 26 2.25 7.77 -41.75
N ALA A 27 2.97 6.72 -41.36
CA ALA A 27 2.37 5.58 -40.70
C ALA A 27 1.84 6.14 -39.37
N CYS A 28 0.65 6.76 -39.45
CA CYS A 28 -0.23 6.88 -38.32
C CYS A 28 -0.64 5.44 -38.00
N ASP A 29 0.03 4.85 -37.03
CA ASP A 29 -0.50 3.73 -36.29
C ASP A 29 -1.82 4.21 -35.64
N PRO A 30 -2.99 3.70 -36.05
CA PRO A 30 -4.26 4.16 -35.50
C PRO A 30 -4.62 3.51 -34.15
N ASP A 31 -3.71 2.76 -33.53
CA ASP A 31 -3.94 2.15 -32.22
C ASP A 31 -3.12 2.85 -31.13
N GLY A 32 -3.27 4.18 -31.06
CA GLY A 32 -3.06 4.94 -29.82
C GLY A 32 -4.21 4.66 -28.84
N GLY A 33 -4.41 3.40 -28.45
CA GLY A 33 -5.17 3.08 -27.26
C GLY A 33 -4.47 3.69 -26.04
N PRO A 34 -5.18 4.12 -24.98
CA PRO A 34 -4.52 4.47 -23.74
C PRO A 34 -3.59 3.31 -23.36
N GLU A 35 -2.34 3.61 -23.03
CA GLU A 35 -1.47 2.68 -22.32
C GLU A 35 -2.33 2.00 -21.28
N GLY A 36 -2.47 0.67 -21.40
CA GLY A 36 -3.48 -0.08 -20.69
C GLY A 36 -3.43 0.31 -19.23
N ALA A 37 -4.43 1.09 -18.79
CA ALA A 37 -4.66 1.29 -17.38
C ALA A 37 -4.63 -0.11 -16.79
N LEU A 38 -3.74 -0.34 -15.82
CA LEU A 38 -3.72 -1.59 -15.06
C LEU A 38 -5.15 -1.78 -14.57
N VAL A 39 -5.89 -2.66 -15.26
CA VAL A 39 -7.27 -2.93 -14.92
C VAL A 39 -7.18 -3.59 -13.55
N PRO A 40 -7.74 -2.98 -12.49
CA PRO A 40 -7.83 -3.66 -11.21
C PRO A 40 -8.48 -5.01 -11.48
N ARG A 41 -7.76 -6.10 -11.19
CA ARG A 41 -8.32 -7.43 -11.37
C ARG A 41 -9.48 -7.56 -10.38
N ASP A 42 -10.70 -7.54 -10.90
CA ASP A 42 -11.89 -7.89 -10.15
C ASP A 42 -11.83 -9.41 -9.85
N GLY A 43 -11.33 -9.76 -8.67
CA GLY A 43 -11.62 -11.06 -8.07
C GLY A 43 -13.10 -11.16 -7.72
N PRO A 44 -13.63 -12.35 -7.40
CA PRO A 44 -15.06 -12.55 -7.19
C PRO A 44 -15.50 -11.95 -5.86
N GLY A 45 -15.76 -10.65 -5.83
CA GLY A 45 -16.29 -9.92 -4.70
C GLY A 45 -16.45 -8.44 -5.03
N SER A 46 -17.68 -7.95 -5.16
CA SER A 46 -17.95 -6.52 -5.26
C SER A 46 -17.71 -5.87 -3.89
N GLY A 47 -16.53 -5.30 -3.60
CA GLY A 47 -16.36 -4.65 -2.29
C GLY A 47 -14.95 -4.14 -1.96
N GLY A 48 -14.66 -2.90 -2.33
CA GLY A 48 -13.67 -2.06 -1.66
C GLY A 48 -12.20 -2.47 -1.68
N PRO A 49 -11.29 -1.68 -1.06
CA PRO A 49 -9.88 -1.99 -1.02
C PRO A 49 -9.65 -3.29 -0.26
N TRP A 50 -8.84 -4.13 -0.89
CA TRP A 50 -8.35 -5.40 -0.39
C TRP A 50 -7.63 -5.21 0.95
N GLN A 51 -7.69 -6.23 1.81
CA GLN A 51 -6.88 -6.22 3.04
C GLN A 51 -5.39 -6.10 2.70
N ASN A 52 -4.98 -6.81 1.66
CA ASN A 52 -3.67 -6.74 1.06
C ASN A 52 -3.74 -7.01 -0.45
N THR A 53 -2.70 -6.65 -1.18
CA THR A 53 -2.67 -6.79 -2.64
C THR A 53 -1.40 -7.52 -3.11
N ASN A 54 -0.75 -8.31 -2.24
CA ASN A 54 0.49 -8.97 -2.60
C ASN A 54 0.22 -10.23 -3.41
N VAL A 55 0.54 -10.19 -4.69
CA VAL A 55 0.31 -11.29 -5.62
C VAL A 55 1.59 -11.61 -6.37
N ILE A 56 1.90 -12.90 -6.46
CA ILE A 56 2.95 -13.42 -7.34
C ILE A 56 2.27 -14.33 -8.35
N ASP A 57 2.29 -13.89 -9.61
CA ASP A 57 1.54 -14.48 -10.72
C ASP A 57 0.02 -14.53 -10.49
N THR A 58 -0.47 -15.64 -9.96
CA THR A 58 -1.88 -15.89 -9.65
C THR A 58 -2.12 -16.23 -8.18
N ALA A 59 -1.05 -16.33 -7.38
CA ALA A 59 -1.12 -16.67 -5.96
C ALA A 59 -1.05 -15.42 -5.08
N GLU A 60 -1.97 -15.32 -4.12
CA GLU A 60 -1.91 -14.35 -3.04
C GLU A 60 -0.86 -14.81 -2.02
N VAL A 61 0.12 -13.95 -1.73
CA VAL A 61 1.24 -14.24 -0.82
C VAL A 61 1.27 -13.15 0.26
N ASP A 62 0.24 -13.16 1.11
CA ASP A 62 0.08 -12.13 2.14
C ASP A 62 1.02 -12.34 3.33
N ALA A 63 1.29 -13.60 3.67
CA ALA A 63 2.14 -13.97 4.79
C ALA A 63 2.94 -15.23 4.47
N ILE A 64 4.09 -15.37 5.14
CA ILE A 64 4.90 -16.59 5.10
C ILE A 64 5.37 -16.98 6.49
N ASP A 65 5.55 -18.29 6.69
CA ASP A 65 6.24 -18.83 7.85
C ASP A 65 7.75 -18.90 7.59
N THR A 66 8.55 -18.34 8.50
CA THR A 66 10.02 -18.27 8.34
C THR A 66 10.75 -19.55 8.73
N GLN A 67 10.03 -20.55 9.25
CA GLN A 67 10.53 -21.90 9.54
C GLN A 67 10.18 -22.91 8.43
N GLY A 68 9.60 -22.45 7.32
CA GLY A 68 9.29 -23.30 6.15
C GLY A 68 8.01 -24.12 6.30
N LEU A 69 7.11 -23.74 7.22
CA LEU A 69 5.76 -24.31 7.27
C LEU A 69 4.86 -23.67 6.22
N ALA A 70 3.85 -24.40 5.76
CA ALA A 70 2.82 -23.82 4.91
C ALA A 70 1.92 -22.88 5.72
N LEU A 71 1.69 -21.68 5.21
CA LEU A 71 0.75 -20.67 5.72
C LEU A 71 -0.14 -20.23 4.55
N ASP A 72 -1.45 -20.40 4.70
CA ASP A 72 -2.45 -20.06 3.67
C ASP A 72 -2.15 -20.65 2.28
N GLY A 73 -1.59 -21.87 2.25
CA GLY A 73 -1.23 -22.58 1.03
C GLY A 73 0.09 -22.16 0.40
N VAL A 74 0.86 -21.27 1.05
CA VAL A 74 2.17 -20.80 0.62
C VAL A 74 3.26 -21.30 1.58
N THR A 75 4.36 -21.80 1.03
CA THR A 75 5.56 -22.20 1.79
C THR A 75 6.77 -21.42 1.29
N LEU A 76 7.52 -20.77 2.19
CA LEU A 76 8.82 -20.22 1.85
C LEU A 76 9.84 -21.36 1.71
N GLN A 77 10.41 -21.53 0.52
CA GLN A 77 11.38 -22.59 0.24
C GLN A 77 12.80 -22.10 0.48
N ASN A 78 13.13 -20.91 0.00
CA ASN A 78 14.49 -20.38 0.11
C ASN A 78 14.54 -18.85 -0.08
N VAL A 79 15.58 -18.22 0.47
CA VAL A 79 15.95 -16.83 0.20
C VAL A 79 17.45 -16.77 -0.14
N ILE A 80 17.75 -16.21 -1.30
CA ILE A 80 19.10 -16.03 -1.81
C ILE A 80 19.43 -14.54 -1.79
N VAL A 81 20.44 -14.13 -1.03
CA VAL A 81 20.91 -12.74 -0.96
C VAL A 81 22.13 -12.54 -1.86
N MET A 82 22.29 -11.33 -2.40
CA MET A 82 23.39 -10.97 -3.30
C MET A 82 24.51 -10.28 -2.52
N LEU A 83 25.55 -11.05 -2.15
CA LEU A 83 26.70 -10.53 -1.42
C LEU A 83 27.87 -10.22 -2.37
N SER A 84 28.88 -9.50 -1.89
CA SER A 84 30.09 -9.19 -2.67
C SER A 84 30.84 -10.43 -3.18
N GLY A 85 30.68 -11.56 -2.50
CA GLY A 85 31.24 -12.86 -2.89
C GLY A 85 30.38 -13.68 -3.86
N GLY A 86 29.21 -13.17 -4.25
CA GLY A 86 28.21 -13.87 -5.07
C GLY A 86 26.90 -14.17 -4.32
N PRO A 87 25.96 -14.87 -4.96
CA PRO A 87 24.70 -15.26 -4.35
C PRO A 87 24.94 -16.25 -3.19
N ALA A 88 24.24 -16.04 -2.09
CA ALA A 88 24.32 -16.91 -0.91
C ALA A 88 22.94 -17.17 -0.32
N THR A 89 22.69 -18.41 0.09
CA THR A 89 21.48 -18.80 0.81
C THR A 89 21.58 -18.37 2.27
N ILE A 90 20.50 -17.83 2.83
CA ILE A 90 20.41 -17.54 4.26
C ILE A 90 20.46 -18.82 5.12
N ASP A 91 20.91 -18.70 6.35
CA ASP A 91 20.91 -19.81 7.30
C ASP A 91 19.46 -20.18 7.65
N PRO A 92 19.09 -21.48 7.67
CA PRO A 92 17.73 -21.92 7.96
C PRO A 92 17.18 -21.36 9.28
N GLY A 93 15.95 -20.83 9.24
CA GLY A 93 15.27 -20.27 10.41
C GLY A 93 15.81 -18.93 10.91
N SER A 94 16.80 -18.33 10.23
CA SER A 94 17.36 -17.02 10.63
C SER A 94 16.55 -15.82 10.14
N LEU A 95 15.62 -16.02 9.20
CA LEU A 95 14.83 -14.95 8.61
C LEU A 95 13.78 -14.42 9.59
N ALA A 96 13.78 -13.11 9.79
CA ALA A 96 12.79 -12.41 10.60
C ALA A 96 12.60 -10.97 10.11
N VAL A 97 11.51 -10.35 10.54
CA VAL A 97 11.34 -8.89 10.48
C VAL A 97 11.31 -8.36 11.91
N VAL A 98 12.17 -7.38 12.19
CA VAL A 98 12.27 -6.73 13.50
C VAL A 98 12.29 -5.23 13.27
N ASP A 99 11.34 -4.53 13.87
CA ASP A 99 11.13 -3.08 13.72
C ASP A 99 11.02 -2.67 12.23
N GLY A 100 10.14 -3.35 11.48
CA GLY A 100 9.98 -3.18 10.03
C GLY A 100 11.20 -3.57 9.17
N THR A 101 12.28 -4.11 9.76
CA THR A 101 13.53 -4.43 9.06
C THR A 101 13.70 -5.93 8.86
N VAL A 102 13.81 -6.39 7.61
CA VAL A 102 14.19 -7.79 7.30
C VAL A 102 15.61 -8.06 7.76
N ARG A 103 15.82 -9.17 8.47
CA ARG A 103 17.11 -9.64 8.97
C ARG A 103 17.26 -11.14 8.73
N ALA A 104 18.48 -11.58 8.45
CA ALA A 104 18.86 -12.99 8.44
C ALA A 104 20.36 -13.14 8.73
N THR A 105 20.83 -14.38 8.79
CA THR A 105 22.28 -14.68 8.79
C THR A 105 22.66 -15.48 7.55
N VAL A 106 23.92 -15.36 7.12
CA VAL A 106 24.53 -16.12 6.03
C VAL A 106 25.89 -16.59 6.51
N GLY A 107 26.05 -17.90 6.74
CA GLY A 107 27.29 -18.43 7.31
C GLY A 107 27.62 -17.80 8.67
N GLY A 108 26.60 -17.46 9.45
CA GLY A 108 26.72 -16.77 10.74
C GLY A 108 26.94 -15.26 10.70
N ALA A 109 27.11 -14.65 9.52
CA ALA A 109 27.19 -13.19 9.38
C ALA A 109 25.80 -12.58 9.17
N SER A 110 25.49 -11.47 9.83
CA SER A 110 24.18 -10.82 9.71
C SER A 110 24.04 -10.04 8.39
N VAL A 111 22.87 -10.15 7.77
CA VAL A 111 22.41 -9.34 6.63
C VAL A 111 21.08 -8.70 7.04
N SER A 112 20.88 -7.42 6.71
CA SER A 112 19.64 -6.71 7.07
C SER A 112 19.31 -5.57 6.09
N GLY A 113 18.02 -5.21 6.05
CA GLY A 113 17.52 -4.03 5.33
C GLY A 113 18.01 -3.97 3.88
N LYS A 114 18.71 -2.88 3.52
CA LYS A 114 19.29 -2.66 2.17
C LYS A 114 20.25 -3.78 1.72
N GLY A 115 20.77 -4.60 2.63
CA GLY A 115 21.54 -5.81 2.30
C GLY A 115 20.74 -6.91 1.58
N PHE A 116 19.41 -6.83 1.59
CA PHE A 116 18.52 -7.73 0.85
C PHE A 116 18.19 -7.23 -0.57
N THR A 117 18.64 -6.04 -0.98
CA THR A 117 18.41 -5.56 -2.35
C THR A 117 19.01 -6.52 -3.37
N GLY A 118 18.21 -6.91 -4.36
CA GLY A 118 18.53 -7.93 -5.36
C GLY A 118 18.34 -9.37 -4.87
N SER A 119 17.86 -9.60 -3.64
CA SER A 119 17.60 -10.96 -3.15
C SER A 119 16.45 -11.63 -3.91
N VAL A 120 16.55 -12.96 -4.06
CA VAL A 120 15.56 -13.81 -4.73
C VAL A 120 14.89 -14.70 -3.69
N TRP A 121 13.56 -14.63 -3.64
CA TRP A 121 12.70 -15.34 -2.71
C TRP A 121 11.92 -16.39 -3.49
N ILE A 122 12.04 -17.64 -3.05
CA ILE A 122 11.44 -18.80 -3.71
C ILE A 122 10.35 -19.35 -2.82
N PHE A 123 9.16 -19.49 -3.40
CA PHE A 123 7.97 -19.97 -2.71
C PHE A 123 7.43 -21.21 -3.42
N ASP A 124 6.65 -22.00 -2.70
CA ASP A 124 5.72 -22.98 -3.25
C ASP A 124 4.30 -22.57 -2.87
N ALA A 125 3.44 -22.32 -3.85
CA ALA A 125 2.03 -22.06 -3.65
C ALA A 125 1.22 -23.26 -4.14
N SER A 126 0.77 -24.10 -3.20
CA SER A 126 0.00 -25.32 -3.49
C SER A 126 0.64 -26.22 -4.57
N GLY A 127 1.96 -26.40 -4.51
CA GLY A 127 2.72 -27.21 -5.47
C GLY A 127 3.19 -26.47 -6.73
N THR A 128 2.89 -25.17 -6.84
CA THR A 128 3.39 -24.32 -7.93
C THR A 128 4.58 -23.50 -7.44
N PRO A 129 5.78 -23.68 -8.03
CA PRO A 129 6.94 -22.88 -7.64
C PRO A 129 6.78 -21.43 -8.12
N LEU A 130 7.00 -20.48 -7.22
CA LEU A 130 6.96 -19.05 -7.48
C LEU A 130 8.29 -18.41 -7.11
N THR A 131 8.61 -17.30 -7.76
CA THR A 131 9.82 -16.53 -7.47
C THR A 131 9.54 -15.04 -7.51
N ALA A 132 10.00 -14.32 -6.49
CA ALA A 132 10.03 -12.86 -6.49
C ALA A 132 11.44 -12.35 -6.19
N THR A 133 11.77 -11.20 -6.75
CA THR A 133 13.02 -10.47 -6.49
C THR A 133 12.71 -9.22 -5.69
N LEU A 134 13.42 -9.00 -4.59
CA LEU A 134 13.37 -7.75 -3.85
C LEU A 134 14.25 -6.72 -4.55
N THR A 135 13.65 -5.84 -5.36
CA THR A 135 14.40 -4.94 -6.25
C THR A 135 14.82 -3.65 -5.56
N THR A 136 14.01 -3.15 -4.62
CA THR A 136 14.28 -1.89 -3.92
C THR A 136 14.04 -2.04 -2.43
N VAL A 137 14.94 -1.45 -1.64
CA VAL A 137 14.80 -1.25 -0.19
C VAL A 137 15.26 0.16 0.11
N GLU A 138 14.39 0.98 0.67
CA GLU A 138 14.63 2.40 0.96
C GLU A 138 13.93 2.78 2.27
N THR A 139 14.35 3.87 2.91
CA THR A 139 13.63 4.41 4.06
C THR A 139 12.34 5.07 3.59
N SER A 140 11.36 5.23 4.47
CA SER A 140 10.11 5.92 4.14
C SER A 140 10.37 7.38 3.75
N ASP A 141 11.35 8.04 4.37
CA ASP A 141 11.81 9.40 4.01
C ASP A 141 12.38 9.45 2.59
N ASP A 142 13.32 8.55 2.26
CA ASP A 142 13.89 8.43 0.90
C ASP A 142 12.78 8.18 -0.14
N ALA A 143 11.73 7.45 0.24
CA ALA A 143 10.58 7.13 -0.59
C ALA A 143 9.54 8.26 -0.69
N GLY A 144 9.67 9.35 0.09
CA GLY A 144 8.70 10.44 0.16
C GLY A 144 7.38 10.07 0.85
N LEU A 145 7.41 9.12 1.79
CA LEU A 145 6.26 8.60 2.53
C LEU A 145 6.17 9.14 3.97
N TRP A 146 7.02 10.10 4.28
CA TRP A 146 7.04 10.86 5.51
C TRP A 146 6.99 12.36 5.20
N ASP A 147 5.94 13.03 5.67
CA ASP A 147 5.85 14.48 5.72
C ASP A 147 5.44 14.92 7.13
N PRO A 148 6.40 15.34 7.98
CA PRO A 148 6.09 15.83 9.32
C PRO A 148 5.59 17.28 9.33
N ILE A 149 5.63 17.98 8.19
CA ILE A 149 5.35 19.42 8.10
C ILE A 149 3.90 19.66 7.71
N THR A 150 3.34 18.86 6.79
CA THR A 150 1.98 19.03 6.29
C THR A 150 0.99 18.22 7.14
N PRO A 151 0.26 18.85 8.09
CA PRO A 151 -0.59 18.12 9.02
C PRO A 151 -1.74 17.39 8.33
N ASP A 152 -2.10 17.85 7.13
CA ASP A 152 -3.22 17.41 6.32
C ASP A 152 -2.89 16.18 5.46
N GLU A 153 -1.62 15.77 5.39
CA GLU A 153 -1.20 14.58 4.66
C GLU A 153 -1.12 13.36 5.57
N LEU A 154 -1.64 12.24 5.07
CA LEU A 154 -1.58 10.95 5.75
C LEU A 154 -0.26 10.20 5.43
N LEU A 155 0.78 10.94 5.05
CA LEU A 155 2.14 10.42 4.82
C LEU A 155 2.93 10.49 6.13
N LYS A 156 2.57 9.62 7.07
CA LYS A 156 3.11 9.58 8.44
C LYS A 156 3.79 8.26 8.73
N LEU A 157 4.31 7.59 7.70
CA LEU A 157 5.11 6.40 7.92
C LEU A 157 6.35 6.79 8.73
N ASP A 158 6.69 5.99 9.73
CA ASP A 158 7.91 6.20 10.53
C ASP A 158 9.11 6.42 9.59
N PRO A 159 9.89 7.50 9.77
CA PRO A 159 10.96 7.91 8.85
C PRO A 159 12.05 6.86 8.63
N ASP A 160 12.34 6.10 9.66
CA ASP A 160 13.40 5.09 9.66
C ASP A 160 12.86 3.71 9.22
N ARG A 161 11.53 3.57 9.08
CA ARG A 161 10.92 2.34 8.58
C ARG A 161 11.30 2.12 7.12
N LEU A 162 11.71 0.90 6.82
CA LEU A 162 12.01 0.49 5.45
C LEU A 162 10.73 0.13 4.68
N VAL A 163 10.72 0.51 3.41
CA VAL A 163 9.75 0.08 2.42
C VAL A 163 10.43 -0.78 1.36
N TYR A 164 9.68 -1.75 0.83
CA TYR A 164 10.19 -2.85 0.03
C TYR A 164 9.41 -2.94 -1.28
N THR A 165 10.13 -3.12 -2.39
CA THR A 165 9.53 -3.39 -3.70
C THR A 165 9.91 -4.78 -4.17
N PHE A 166 8.95 -5.69 -4.21
CA PHE A 166 9.12 -7.00 -4.80
C PHE A 166 8.58 -7.01 -6.23
N THR A 167 9.28 -7.72 -7.11
CA THR A 167 8.83 -7.96 -8.50
C THR A 167 8.96 -9.43 -8.86
N TYR A 168 8.10 -9.92 -9.74
CA TYR A 168 8.21 -11.25 -10.35
C TYR A 168 8.22 -11.14 -11.87
N ASP A 169 8.81 -12.12 -12.56
CA ASP A 169 8.91 -12.11 -14.02
C ASP A 169 7.69 -12.75 -14.67
N ILE A 170 7.06 -12.05 -15.61
CA ILE A 170 5.92 -12.52 -16.40
C ILE A 170 6.31 -12.88 -17.85
N GLY A 171 7.59 -12.96 -18.16
CA GLY A 171 8.15 -13.25 -19.48
C GLY A 171 8.26 -12.04 -20.40
N SER A 172 7.42 -11.02 -20.22
CA SER A 172 7.54 -9.72 -20.89
C SER A 172 8.31 -8.67 -20.07
N GLY A 173 8.68 -9.01 -18.83
CA GLY A 173 9.40 -8.13 -17.91
C GLY A 173 8.98 -8.32 -16.45
N PRO A 174 9.61 -7.58 -15.52
CA PRO A 174 9.24 -7.60 -14.12
C PRO A 174 7.91 -6.89 -13.89
N LEU A 175 7.02 -7.52 -13.11
CA LEU A 175 5.80 -6.92 -12.58
C LEU A 175 5.90 -6.84 -11.05
N ALA A 176 5.48 -5.72 -10.46
CA ALA A 176 5.47 -5.57 -9.01
C ALA A 176 4.45 -6.52 -8.38
N THR A 177 4.78 -7.04 -7.19
CA THR A 177 3.86 -7.96 -6.48
C THR A 177 2.72 -7.21 -5.79
N CYS A 178 2.96 -5.96 -5.37
CA CYS A 178 1.90 -5.07 -4.87
C CYS A 178 1.22 -4.30 -6.01
N ALA A 179 -0.06 -3.99 -5.84
CA ALA A 179 -0.74 -3.04 -6.73
C ALA A 179 -0.17 -1.62 -6.54
N GLU A 180 -0.24 -0.81 -7.60
CA GLU A 180 0.20 0.58 -7.57
C GLU A 180 -0.70 1.44 -6.67
N ASP A 181 -0.11 2.19 -5.75
CA ASP A 181 -0.78 3.26 -5.00
C ASP A 181 -0.37 4.63 -5.54
N SER A 182 -1.31 5.56 -5.68
CA SER A 182 -1.03 6.87 -6.26
C SER A 182 -0.07 7.74 -5.44
N ALA A 183 0.01 7.50 -4.12
CA ALA A 183 0.91 8.23 -3.23
C ALA A 183 2.24 7.49 -3.02
N ALA A 184 2.21 6.16 -3.05
CA ALA A 184 3.35 5.35 -2.60
C ALA A 184 3.94 4.38 -3.62
N GLY A 185 3.36 4.28 -4.81
CA GLY A 185 3.69 3.28 -5.81
C GLY A 185 3.45 1.84 -5.34
N ALA A 186 4.00 0.87 -6.05
CA ALA A 186 3.89 -0.56 -5.74
C ALA A 186 4.84 -1.04 -4.62
N ARG A 187 4.76 -0.41 -3.45
CA ARG A 187 5.60 -0.70 -2.28
C ARG A 187 4.86 -1.48 -1.20
N ALA A 188 5.62 -2.19 -0.37
CA ALA A 188 5.15 -2.86 0.84
C ALA A 188 5.92 -2.38 2.07
N VAL A 189 5.26 -2.44 3.22
CA VAL A 189 5.90 -2.52 4.53
C VAL A 189 5.80 -3.96 5.03
N LEU A 190 6.85 -4.46 5.67
CA LEU A 190 6.86 -5.82 6.20
C LEU A 190 6.68 -5.79 7.71
N TYR A 191 5.92 -6.74 8.24
CA TYR A 191 5.72 -6.91 9.68
C TYR A 191 6.22 -8.26 10.14
N GLY A 192 6.84 -8.29 11.32
CA GLY A 192 7.22 -9.52 12.00
C GLY A 192 6.10 -10.02 12.93
N ASP A 193 6.04 -11.33 13.08
CA ASP A 193 5.28 -12.02 14.13
C ASP A 193 3.78 -11.68 14.23
N LEU A 194 3.16 -11.36 13.10
CA LEU A 194 1.71 -11.19 12.98
C LEU A 194 1.16 -11.86 11.72
N THR A 195 -0.13 -12.16 11.75
CA THR A 195 -0.92 -12.58 10.59
C THR A 195 -2.25 -11.84 10.55
N VAL A 196 -2.84 -11.76 9.36
CA VAL A 196 -4.13 -11.12 9.12
C VAL A 196 -5.06 -12.14 8.46
N ASN A 197 -6.23 -12.34 9.04
CA ASN A 197 -7.26 -13.16 8.41
C ASN A 197 -7.92 -12.37 7.27
N THR A 198 -7.66 -12.75 6.02
CA THR A 198 -8.15 -12.03 4.82
C THR A 198 -9.67 -11.96 4.71
N LEU A 199 -10.39 -12.87 5.39
CA LEU A 199 -11.85 -12.90 5.41
C LEU A 199 -12.43 -12.00 6.50
N SER A 200 -12.00 -12.14 7.76
CA SER A 200 -12.57 -11.41 8.91
C SER A 200 -11.89 -10.06 9.19
N GLY A 201 -10.65 -9.89 8.73
CA GLY A 201 -9.83 -8.72 9.02
C GLY A 201 -9.19 -8.73 10.40
N ASP A 202 -9.29 -9.84 11.13
CA ASP A 202 -8.68 -9.98 12.45
C ASP A 202 -7.15 -10.03 12.31
N ILE A 203 -6.45 -9.29 13.16
CA ILE A 203 -4.99 -9.26 13.22
C ILE A 203 -4.57 -9.97 14.51
N THR A 204 -3.70 -10.97 14.38
CA THR A 204 -3.22 -11.72 15.54
C THR A 204 -1.72 -11.86 15.51
N SER A 205 -1.10 -11.89 16.69
CA SER A 205 0.32 -12.23 16.78
C SER A 205 0.51 -13.72 16.42
N ARG A 206 1.48 -13.98 15.56
CA ARG A 206 1.88 -15.31 15.12
C ARG A 206 3.41 -15.35 14.98
N PRO A 207 4.15 -15.96 15.93
CA PRO A 207 5.60 -16.04 15.85
C PRO A 207 6.11 -16.69 14.55
N ASN A 208 7.30 -16.30 14.12
CA ASN A 208 7.96 -16.79 12.90
C ASN A 208 7.15 -16.50 11.63
N THR A 209 6.51 -15.34 11.58
CA THR A 209 5.71 -14.91 10.43
C THR A 209 6.29 -13.62 9.86
N ILE A 210 6.32 -13.51 8.54
CA ILE A 210 6.44 -12.22 7.86
C ILE A 210 5.13 -11.96 7.14
N TYR A 211 4.51 -10.83 7.46
CA TYR A 211 3.35 -10.32 6.73
C TYR A 211 3.78 -9.20 5.78
N PHE A 212 3.31 -9.28 4.53
CA PHE A 212 3.61 -8.32 3.48
C PHE A 212 2.49 -7.30 3.37
N GLY A 213 2.57 -6.16 4.06
CA GLY A 213 1.56 -5.10 3.94
C GLY A 213 1.80 -4.21 2.73
N CYS A 214 1.21 -4.51 1.58
CA CYS A 214 1.22 -3.59 0.43
C CYS A 214 0.58 -2.25 0.81
N ILE A 215 1.23 -1.14 0.45
CA ILE A 215 0.75 0.21 0.77
C ILE A 215 -0.55 0.54 0.02
N SER A 216 -0.84 -0.12 -1.10
CA SER A 216 -2.14 -0.04 -1.77
C SER A 216 -3.27 -0.74 -0.99
N GLY A 217 -2.96 -1.65 -0.07
CA GLY A 217 -3.90 -2.37 0.80
C GLY A 217 -4.11 -1.72 2.17
N ALA A 218 -5.14 -2.16 2.90
CA ALA A 218 -5.51 -1.55 4.17
C ALA A 218 -4.42 -1.65 5.25
N VAL A 219 -3.69 -2.78 5.30
CA VAL A 219 -2.64 -3.03 6.29
C VAL A 219 -1.42 -2.15 6.07
N GLY A 220 -0.99 -1.95 4.81
CA GLY A 220 0.09 -1.02 4.51
C GLY A 220 -0.32 0.44 4.71
N LYS A 221 -1.57 0.80 4.37
CA LYS A 221 -2.10 2.17 4.61
C LYS A 221 -2.18 2.52 6.08
N ALA A 222 -2.51 1.59 6.97
CA ALA A 222 -2.53 1.86 8.40
C ALA A 222 -1.16 2.34 8.90
N ALA A 223 -0.07 1.66 8.51
CA ALA A 223 1.28 2.13 8.81
C ALA A 223 1.62 3.45 8.11
N LEU A 224 1.24 3.62 6.84
CA LEU A 224 1.43 4.89 6.13
C LEU A 224 0.79 6.06 6.91
N HIS A 225 -0.35 5.83 7.54
CA HIS A 225 -1.05 6.83 8.35
C HIS A 225 -0.50 6.97 9.79
N GLY A 226 0.62 6.31 10.10
CA GLY A 226 1.34 6.37 11.38
C GLY A 226 0.97 5.27 12.39
N TYR A 227 0.09 4.33 12.02
CA TYR A 227 -0.30 3.24 12.91
C TYR A 227 0.50 1.99 12.56
N ALA A 228 1.67 1.81 13.17
CA ALA A 228 2.45 0.57 13.08
C ALA A 228 2.77 0.03 14.49
N PRO A 229 2.65 -1.29 14.72
CA PRO A 229 2.96 -1.89 16.03
C PRO A 229 4.47 -2.09 16.25
N ASP A 230 5.29 -1.87 15.22
CA ASP A 230 6.74 -2.11 15.18
C ASP A 230 7.49 -0.92 14.55
N SER A 231 7.11 0.30 14.92
CA SER A 231 7.79 1.53 14.51
C SER A 231 9.23 1.57 15.06
N PRO A 232 10.26 1.72 14.21
CA PRO A 232 11.66 1.70 14.65
C PRO A 232 12.12 2.96 15.41
N SER A 233 11.56 4.13 15.10
CA SER A 233 12.01 5.43 15.63
C SER A 233 10.89 6.27 16.26
N GLU A 234 9.65 6.04 15.86
CA GLU A 234 8.44 6.63 16.41
C GLU A 234 7.75 5.69 17.42
N PRO A 235 6.87 6.20 18.30
CA PRO A 235 6.09 5.35 19.18
C PRO A 235 5.26 4.31 18.41
N SER A 236 5.43 3.03 18.74
CA SER A 236 4.55 1.96 18.25
C SER A 236 3.17 2.03 18.89
N VAL A 237 2.14 1.69 18.12
CA VAL A 237 0.79 1.50 18.65
C VAL A 237 0.57 0.06 19.15
N SER A 238 -0.47 -0.17 19.96
CA SER A 238 -0.88 -1.54 20.30
C SER A 238 -1.34 -2.30 19.05
N LEU A 239 -1.30 -3.63 19.10
CA LEU A 239 -1.84 -4.46 18.01
C LEU A 239 -3.34 -4.21 17.80
N ASP A 240 -4.08 -3.97 18.88
CA ASP A 240 -5.52 -3.69 18.81
C ASP A 240 -5.79 -2.32 18.16
N MET A 241 -4.97 -1.30 18.43
CA MET A 241 -5.09 0.00 17.76
C MET A 241 -4.66 -0.07 16.29
N PHE A 242 -3.66 -0.88 15.97
CA PHE A 242 -3.30 -1.19 14.59
C PHE A 242 -4.47 -1.84 13.84
N GLU A 243 -5.12 -2.84 14.44
CA GLU A 243 -6.32 -3.45 13.87
C GLU A 243 -7.48 -2.45 13.71
N THR A 244 -7.72 -1.59 14.71
CA THR A 244 -8.70 -0.50 14.60
C THR A 244 -8.41 0.40 13.40
N ALA A 245 -7.15 0.79 13.19
CA ALA A 245 -6.74 1.61 12.06
C ALA A 245 -6.97 0.89 10.72
N VAL A 246 -6.61 -0.39 10.61
CA VAL A 246 -6.86 -1.22 9.42
C VAL A 246 -8.35 -1.32 9.10
N ARG A 247 -9.19 -1.60 10.11
CA ARG A 247 -10.65 -1.64 9.97
C ARG A 247 -11.21 -0.28 9.56
N ALA A 248 -10.68 0.80 10.12
CA ALA A 248 -11.08 2.15 9.74
C ALA A 248 -10.68 2.52 8.30
N VAL A 249 -9.46 2.17 7.85
CA VAL A 249 -9.03 2.37 6.46
C VAL A 249 -10.01 1.73 5.47
N ARG A 250 -10.47 0.51 5.78
CA ARG A 250 -11.41 -0.23 4.90
C ARG A 250 -12.89 0.00 5.19
N ALA A 251 -13.21 0.88 6.14
CA ALA A 251 -14.59 1.11 6.59
C ALA A 251 -15.30 -0.18 7.02
N ASP A 252 -14.61 -1.10 7.68
CA ASP A 252 -15.20 -2.33 8.23
C ASP A 252 -16.01 -2.03 9.49
N TYR A 253 -17.15 -1.37 9.29
CA TYR A 253 -17.99 -0.91 10.39
C TYR A 253 -18.49 -2.07 11.24
N CYS A 254 -18.74 -3.23 10.63
CA CYS A 254 -19.27 -4.40 11.32
C CYS A 254 -18.19 -5.15 12.13
N GLY A 255 -16.91 -4.96 11.80
CA GLY A 255 -15.82 -5.73 12.40
C GLY A 255 -15.84 -7.19 11.97
N ASP A 256 -16.39 -7.48 10.78
CA ASP A 256 -16.55 -8.83 10.25
C ASP A 256 -15.79 -9.05 8.93
N GLY A 257 -14.98 -8.06 8.53
CA GLY A 257 -14.21 -8.08 7.30
C GLY A 257 -14.97 -7.54 6.08
N THR A 258 -16.22 -7.08 6.23
CA THR A 258 -16.95 -6.43 5.14
C THR A 258 -16.43 -5.01 4.91
N SER A 259 -15.86 -4.75 3.74
CA SER A 259 -15.37 -3.41 3.36
C SER A 259 -16.51 -2.53 2.86
N TYR A 260 -16.61 -1.30 3.38
CA TYR A 260 -17.58 -0.28 2.95
C TYR A 260 -16.89 0.97 2.40
N THR A 261 -15.76 0.81 1.71
CA THR A 261 -15.06 1.91 1.06
C THR A 261 -14.61 1.51 -0.34
N ASN A 262 -14.21 2.47 -1.17
CA ASN A 262 -13.64 2.26 -2.50
C ASN A 262 -12.26 2.95 -2.58
N VAL A 263 -11.46 2.58 -3.58
CA VAL A 263 -10.21 3.27 -3.90
C VAL A 263 -10.49 4.76 -4.17
N GLY A 264 -9.64 5.64 -3.65
CA GLY A 264 -9.75 7.09 -3.84
C GLY A 264 -10.65 7.82 -2.84
N ASN A 265 -11.36 7.10 -1.95
CA ASN A 265 -12.13 7.74 -0.90
C ASN A 265 -11.22 8.50 0.08
N ARG A 266 -11.48 9.81 0.20
CA ARG A 266 -10.80 10.69 1.17
C ARG A 266 -11.41 10.52 2.56
N LEU A 267 -10.58 10.64 3.58
CA LEU A 267 -10.99 10.58 4.97
C LEU A 267 -9.97 11.32 5.83
N THR A 268 -10.36 11.74 7.04
CA THR A 268 -9.44 12.26 8.06
C THR A 268 -9.65 11.53 9.37
N TYR A 269 -8.58 11.42 10.17
CA TYR A 269 -8.59 10.76 11.47
C TYR A 269 -8.50 11.75 12.61
N LYS A 270 -9.02 11.34 13.76
CA LYS A 270 -8.60 11.82 15.05
C LYS A 270 -8.48 10.61 15.97
N ASP A 271 -7.32 10.44 16.59
CA ASP A 271 -7.03 9.28 17.45
C ASP A 271 -6.64 9.71 18.88
N ARG A 272 -6.58 8.71 19.78
CA ARG A 272 -6.18 8.89 21.19
C ARG A 272 -4.67 8.93 21.40
N GLU A 273 -3.92 8.33 20.48
CA GLU A 273 -2.46 8.27 20.51
C GLU A 273 -1.81 9.61 20.18
N GLY A 274 -2.58 10.55 19.61
CA GLY A 274 -2.10 11.87 19.20
C GLY A 274 -1.37 11.87 17.86
N ILE A 275 -1.52 10.81 17.06
CA ILE A 275 -0.85 10.66 15.75
C ILE A 275 -1.52 11.57 14.71
N ASN A 276 -2.85 11.61 14.74
CA ASN A 276 -3.69 12.35 13.81
C ASN A 276 -4.75 13.19 14.55
N THR A 277 -5.03 14.35 13.94
CA THR A 277 -6.16 15.20 14.26
C THR A 277 -6.92 15.49 12.98
N HIS A 278 -8.21 15.83 13.08
CA HIS A 278 -8.97 16.20 11.89
C HIS A 278 -8.36 17.43 11.24
N THR A 279 -8.11 17.30 9.95
CA THR A 279 -7.47 18.31 9.09
C THR A 279 -8.51 19.07 8.25
N GLU A 280 -9.67 18.47 8.05
CA GLU A 280 -10.73 19.00 7.20
C GLU A 280 -11.99 19.35 7.99
N ALA A 281 -12.13 20.63 8.36
CA ALA A 281 -13.27 21.12 9.14
C ALA A 281 -14.62 20.97 8.40
N SER A 282 -14.58 20.93 7.06
CA SER A 282 -15.77 20.76 6.22
C SER A 282 -16.29 19.32 6.18
N TYR A 283 -15.47 18.34 6.61
CA TYR A 283 -15.85 16.95 6.59
C TYR A 283 -16.80 16.64 7.73
N THR A 284 -17.70 15.69 7.47
CA THR A 284 -18.71 15.27 8.44
C THR A 284 -18.29 13.96 9.09
N THR A 285 -18.72 13.73 10.34
CA THR A 285 -18.53 12.44 11.02
C THR A 285 -19.01 11.30 10.17
N GLU A 286 -18.09 10.38 9.94
CA GLU A 286 -18.36 9.09 9.38
C GLU A 286 -18.66 8.10 10.50
N ALA A 287 -17.66 7.82 11.36
CA ALA A 287 -17.75 6.77 12.37
C ALA A 287 -16.84 7.06 13.57
N LEU A 288 -17.18 6.41 14.68
CA LEU A 288 -16.33 6.29 15.87
C LEU A 288 -16.03 4.81 16.07
N TRP A 289 -14.77 4.46 16.32
CA TRP A 289 -14.27 3.09 16.29
C TRP A 289 -13.94 2.55 17.69
N ASN A 290 -14.11 1.24 17.90
CA ASN A 290 -13.62 0.55 19.09
C ASN A 290 -12.17 0.12 18.90
N GLU A 291 -11.47 -0.09 20.01
CA GLU A 291 -10.18 -0.78 20.03
C GLU A 291 -10.34 -2.23 19.53
N GLY A 292 -9.48 -2.67 18.62
CA GLY A 292 -9.42 -4.04 18.09
C GLY A 292 -10.70 -4.53 17.38
N GLY A 293 -11.60 -3.64 16.94
CA GLY A 293 -12.90 -4.07 16.44
C GLY A 293 -13.61 -3.09 15.52
N GLY A 294 -14.85 -3.45 15.17
CA GLY A 294 -15.71 -2.64 14.30
C GLY A 294 -16.08 -1.28 14.88
N ALA A 295 -16.81 -0.52 14.08
CA ALA A 295 -17.30 0.79 14.48
C ALA A 295 -18.21 0.69 15.70
N ARG A 296 -17.99 1.56 16.68
CA ARG A 296 -18.90 1.79 17.81
C ARG A 296 -20.20 2.43 17.34
N CYS A 297 -20.09 3.33 16.38
CA CYS A 297 -21.22 3.94 15.71
C CYS A 297 -20.84 4.42 14.31
N VAL A 298 -21.82 4.55 13.43
CA VAL A 298 -21.63 5.04 12.06
C VAL A 298 -22.79 5.97 11.66
N ASN A 299 -22.47 7.10 11.04
CA ASN A 299 -23.43 8.06 10.50
C ASN A 299 -23.48 8.05 8.98
N ARG A 300 -22.36 7.74 8.31
CA ARG A 300 -22.27 7.77 6.86
C ARG A 300 -21.49 6.57 6.36
N ARG A 301 -21.97 5.98 5.26
CA ARG A 301 -21.24 4.95 4.53
C ARG A 301 -20.24 5.58 3.57
N ARG A 302 -18.99 5.09 3.56
CA ARG A 302 -17.93 5.67 2.73
C ARG A 302 -18.07 5.34 1.25
N ASP A 303 -18.45 4.11 0.92
CA ASP A 303 -18.62 3.62 -0.46
C ASP A 303 -19.67 4.38 -1.27
N THR A 304 -20.75 4.81 -0.62
CA THR A 304 -21.90 5.48 -1.25
C THR A 304 -22.00 6.96 -0.88
N GLY A 305 -21.25 7.40 0.13
CA GLY A 305 -21.40 8.70 0.78
C GLY A 305 -22.74 8.91 1.49
N ALA A 306 -23.61 7.90 1.53
CA ALA A 306 -24.97 8.01 2.03
C ALA A 306 -24.99 8.24 3.54
N THR A 307 -25.83 9.18 4.00
CA THR A 307 -26.14 9.33 5.41
C THR A 307 -27.10 8.24 5.85
N LEU A 308 -26.75 7.54 6.93
CA LEU A 308 -27.57 6.49 7.50
C LEU A 308 -28.72 7.10 8.32
N LEU A 309 -29.93 6.64 8.05
CA LEU A 309 -31.15 7.04 8.76
C LEU A 309 -31.58 6.03 9.84
N ALA A 310 -30.89 4.89 9.91
CA ALA A 310 -31.11 3.81 10.85
C ALA A 310 -29.77 3.10 11.15
N PRO A 311 -29.66 2.33 12.25
CA PRO A 311 -28.48 1.51 12.52
C PRO A 311 -28.08 0.64 11.32
N LEU A 312 -26.78 0.51 11.08
CA LEU A 312 -26.25 -0.35 10.01
C LEU A 312 -26.43 -1.81 10.41
N ALA A 313 -27.11 -2.60 9.58
CA ALA A 313 -27.25 -4.03 9.82
C ALA A 313 -25.95 -4.79 9.51
N CYS A 314 -25.57 -5.70 10.39
CA CYS A 314 -24.39 -6.56 10.30
C CYS A 314 -24.81 -8.01 10.58
N ALA A 315 -23.98 -9.00 10.23
CA ALA A 315 -24.31 -10.41 10.46
C ALA A 315 -24.54 -10.73 11.96
N GLY A 316 -23.75 -10.10 12.84
CA GLY A 316 -23.82 -10.28 14.30
C GLY A 316 -24.73 -9.30 15.05
N GLY A 317 -25.44 -8.40 14.36
CA GLY A 317 -26.28 -7.39 15.01
C GLY A 317 -26.41 -6.11 14.20
N SER A 318 -26.31 -4.96 14.87
CA SER A 318 -26.35 -3.66 14.19
C SER A 318 -25.44 -2.64 14.84
N VAL A 319 -24.77 -1.83 14.03
CA VAL A 319 -23.97 -0.69 14.49
C VAL A 319 -24.89 0.53 14.62
N PRO A 320 -25.00 1.15 15.81
CA PRO A 320 -25.89 2.27 16.03
C PRO A 320 -25.42 3.53 15.30
N LEU A 321 -26.33 4.49 15.12
CA LEU A 321 -25.98 5.81 14.63
C LEU A 321 -25.11 6.57 15.65
N CYS A 322 -24.16 7.37 15.17
CA CYS A 322 -23.39 8.23 16.05
C CYS A 322 -24.20 9.40 16.59
N GLY A 323 -25.24 9.81 15.87
CA GLY A 323 -26.05 10.99 16.19
C GLY A 323 -25.41 12.25 15.64
N THR A 324 -25.54 13.37 16.34
CA THR A 324 -24.96 14.65 15.89
C THR A 324 -23.45 14.70 16.16
N GLU A 325 -22.74 15.63 15.50
CA GLU A 325 -21.34 15.97 15.83
C GLU A 325 -21.13 16.23 17.33
N ALA A 326 -22.09 16.91 17.97
CA ALA A 326 -22.02 17.16 19.42
C ALA A 326 -22.09 15.86 20.24
N ASN A 327 -22.87 14.87 19.79
CA ASN A 327 -22.92 13.56 20.43
C ASN A 327 -21.58 12.83 20.30
N VAL A 328 -20.96 12.86 19.10
CA VAL A 328 -19.66 12.22 18.86
C VAL A 328 -18.57 12.91 19.67
N SER A 329 -18.52 14.25 19.64
CA SER A 329 -17.57 15.03 20.42
C SER A 329 -17.70 14.79 21.93
N SER A 330 -18.92 14.62 22.43
CA SER A 330 -19.17 14.29 23.84
C SER A 330 -18.64 12.89 24.18
N ARG A 331 -18.95 11.87 23.35
CA ARG A 331 -18.42 10.50 23.50
C ARG A 331 -16.89 10.47 23.44
N TRP A 332 -16.30 11.20 22.48
CA TRP A 332 -14.86 11.38 22.37
C TRP A 332 -14.29 12.02 23.65
N THR A 333 -14.88 13.10 24.15
CA THR A 333 -14.36 13.76 25.36
C THR A 333 -14.48 12.88 26.61
N SER A 334 -15.50 12.01 26.67
CA SER A 334 -15.71 11.09 27.79
C SER A 334 -14.82 9.84 27.76
N GLY A 335 -13.85 9.74 26.84
CA GLY A 335 -13.00 8.56 26.71
C GLY A 335 -13.65 7.38 25.97
N THR A 336 -14.73 7.61 25.22
CA THR A 336 -15.35 6.54 24.42
C THR A 336 -14.77 6.52 23.01
N GLY A 337 -14.19 5.38 22.61
CA GLY A 337 -13.66 5.14 21.26
C GLY A 337 -12.22 5.63 21.07
N GLU A 338 -11.51 4.92 20.19
CA GLU A 338 -10.06 5.09 19.96
C GLU A 338 -9.73 5.90 18.72
N LEU A 339 -10.59 5.79 17.70
CA LEU A 339 -10.41 6.46 16.42
C LEU A 339 -11.73 7.09 15.99
N TRP A 340 -11.68 8.30 15.49
CA TRP A 340 -12.81 9.02 14.92
C TRP A 340 -12.47 9.38 13.48
N THR A 341 -13.31 8.95 12.55
CA THR A 341 -13.15 9.27 11.13
C THR A 341 -14.20 10.28 10.65
N LYS A 342 -13.76 11.17 9.76
CA LYS A 342 -14.61 12.10 9.01
C LYS A 342 -14.36 11.95 7.52
N ILE A 343 -15.41 12.15 6.72
CA ILE A 343 -15.36 12.03 5.25
C ILE A 343 -15.95 13.29 4.58
N PRO A 344 -15.56 13.60 3.32
CA PRO A 344 -16.06 14.77 2.62
C PRO A 344 -17.59 14.81 2.53
N PRO A 345 -18.21 16.00 2.52
CA PRO A 345 -19.60 16.11 2.09
C PRO A 345 -19.74 15.61 0.64
N LEU A 346 -20.90 15.05 0.31
CA LEU A 346 -21.26 14.76 -1.09
C LEU A 346 -21.47 16.06 -1.86
#